data_AF-A0A933T6A7-F1
#
_entry.id   AF-A0A933T6A7-F1
#
_cell.length_a   1.000
_cell.length_b   1.000
_cell.length_c   1.000
_cell.angle_alpha   90.00
_cell.angle_beta   90.00
_cell.angle_gamma   90.00
#
_symmetry.space_group_name_H-M   'P 1'
#
loop_
_entity.id
_entity.type
_entity.pdbx_description
1 polymer ?
#
loop_
_entity_poly.entity_id
_entity_poly.type
_entity_poly.pdbx_seq_one_letter_code
_entity_poly.pdbx_strand_id
1 'polypeptide(L)'
;MTAKTKDGKEIYKDSKILMPQATNSRGDAQVYGAHFKMGYTRDTSLQPLKKKIETYEINFPYEDKEGKREIKAKEMDITVVLRYQLDPAPGEAGKDSFVIYETTKTVKVQ
;
A
#
# COMPACT_ATOMS: atom_id res chain seq x y z
N MET A 1 2.29 2.12 1.49
CA MET A 1 3.51 2.84 1.10
C MET A 1 3.20 4.34 1.09
N THR A 2 4.12 5.15 1.57
CA THR A 2 4.00 6.62 1.55
C THR A 2 5.32 7.23 1.09
N ALA A 3 5.26 8.29 0.29
CA ALA A 3 6.43 9.05 -0.13
C ALA A 3 6.29 10.52 0.29
N LYS A 4 7.31 11.04 0.95
CA LYS A 4 7.32 12.42 1.49
C LYS A 4 8.56 13.17 1.02
N THR A 5 8.42 14.47 0.75
CA THR A 5 9.59 15.36 0.57
C THR A 5 10.24 15.66 1.92
N LYS A 6 11.47 16.20 1.89
CA LYS A 6 12.12 16.75 3.09
C LYS A 6 11.27 17.78 3.84
N ASP A 7 10.43 18.52 3.10
CA ASP A 7 9.52 19.51 3.66
C ASP A 7 8.30 18.89 4.34
N GLY A 8 8.26 17.55 4.46
CA GLY A 8 7.18 16.79 5.08
C GLY A 8 5.92 16.65 4.22
N LYS A 9 5.92 17.16 2.99
CA LYS A 9 4.77 17.08 2.09
C LYS A 9 4.63 15.67 1.53
N GLU A 10 3.47 15.05 1.76
CA GLU A 10 3.11 13.76 1.18
C GLU A 10 2.85 13.93 -0.32
N ILE A 11 3.65 13.24 -1.15
CA ILE A 11 3.54 13.26 -2.62
C ILE A 11 2.73 12.06 -3.10
N TYR A 12 2.87 10.93 -2.41
CA TYR A 12 2.28 9.67 -2.83
C TYR A 12 1.87 8.84 -1.62
N LYS A 13 0.70 8.23 -1.72
CA LYS A 13 0.19 7.27 -0.75
C LYS A 13 -0.55 6.18 -1.49
N ASP A 14 -0.12 4.95 -1.27
CA ASP A 14 -0.83 3.77 -1.73
C ASP A 14 -0.99 2.77 -0.58
N SER A 15 -2.14 2.12 -0.53
CA SER A 15 -2.48 1.14 0.49
C SER A 15 -3.22 -0.03 -0.12
N LYS A 16 -2.77 -1.23 0.22
CA LYS A 16 -3.33 -2.47 -0.30
C LYS A 16 -3.60 -3.44 0.83
N ILE A 17 -4.75 -4.10 0.75
CA ILE A 17 -5.13 -5.15 1.69
C ILE A 17 -4.84 -6.50 1.06
N LEU A 18 -4.08 -7.33 1.77
CA LEU A 18 -3.71 -8.67 1.35
C LEU A 18 -4.59 -9.66 2.13
N MET A 19 -5.70 -10.10 1.53
CA MET A 19 -6.62 -11.03 2.17
C MET A 19 -7.34 -11.91 1.14
N PRO A 20 -7.76 -13.13 1.51
CA PRO A 20 -8.66 -13.93 0.68
C PRO A 20 -10.02 -13.25 0.52
N GLN A 21 -10.52 -13.22 -0.71
CA GLN A 21 -11.83 -12.70 -1.09
C GLN A 21 -12.75 -13.89 -1.38
N ALA A 22 -13.86 -13.96 -0.65
CA ALA A 22 -14.74 -15.12 -0.64
C ALA A 22 -16.17 -14.75 -1.07
N THR A 23 -16.80 -15.68 -1.80
CA THR A 23 -18.14 -15.56 -2.39
C THR A 23 -19.06 -16.70 -1.93
N ASN A 24 -20.35 -16.57 -2.24
CA ASN A 24 -21.36 -17.63 -2.13
C ASN A 24 -21.43 -18.54 -3.37
N SER A 25 -20.45 -18.44 -4.28
CA SER A 25 -20.34 -19.19 -5.54
C SER A 25 -21.45 -18.92 -6.56
N ARG A 26 -22.25 -17.87 -6.36
CA ARG A 26 -23.30 -17.41 -7.29
C ARG A 26 -22.98 -16.08 -7.98
N GLY A 27 -21.86 -15.47 -7.62
CA GLY A 27 -21.38 -14.23 -8.23
C GLY A 27 -19.95 -13.91 -7.83
N ASP A 28 -19.45 -12.78 -8.33
CA ASP A 28 -18.04 -12.41 -8.22
C ASP A 28 -17.75 -11.46 -7.05
N ALA A 29 -18.79 -11.03 -6.33
CA ALA A 29 -18.65 -10.11 -5.21
C ALA A 29 -18.25 -10.84 -3.91
N GLN A 30 -17.48 -10.14 -3.08
CA GLN A 30 -17.18 -10.60 -1.73
C GLN A 30 -18.44 -10.52 -0.86
N VAL A 31 -18.80 -11.63 -0.21
CA VAL A 31 -20.01 -11.72 0.62
C VAL A 31 -19.68 -11.49 2.10
N TYR A 32 -20.58 -10.78 2.80
CA TYR A 32 -20.54 -10.59 4.24
C TYR A 32 -21.10 -11.81 4.99
N GLY A 33 -20.58 -12.07 6.20
CA GLY A 33 -20.97 -13.22 7.01
C GLY A 33 -20.17 -14.47 6.65
N ALA A 34 -19.49 -15.05 7.64
CA ALA A 34 -18.61 -16.20 7.42
C ALA A 34 -19.36 -17.44 6.90
N HIS A 35 -20.60 -17.64 7.33
CA HIS A 35 -21.42 -18.81 6.98
C HIS A 35 -21.96 -18.79 5.53
N PHE A 36 -21.94 -17.64 4.86
CA PHE A 36 -22.34 -17.54 3.44
C PHE A 36 -21.17 -17.73 2.47
N LYS A 37 -19.94 -17.84 2.98
CA LYS A 37 -18.73 -17.98 2.18
C LYS A 37 -18.51 -19.45 1.83
N MET A 38 -18.79 -19.80 0.59
CA MET A 38 -18.71 -21.17 0.07
C MET A 38 -17.50 -21.40 -0.85
N GLY A 39 -16.87 -20.33 -1.34
CA GLY A 39 -15.69 -20.42 -2.22
C GLY A 39 -14.89 -19.12 -2.24
N TYR A 40 -13.69 -19.17 -2.83
CA TYR A 40 -12.83 -18.02 -3.02
C TYR A 40 -12.92 -17.51 -4.46
N THR A 41 -13.10 -16.20 -4.63
CA THR A 41 -12.99 -15.54 -5.95
C THR A 41 -11.54 -15.18 -6.26
N ARG A 42 -10.79 -14.73 -5.25
CA ARG A 42 -9.38 -14.35 -5.39
C ARG A 42 -8.68 -14.44 -4.05
N ASP A 43 -7.44 -14.93 -4.07
CA ASP A 43 -6.55 -14.88 -2.92
C ASP A 43 -5.37 -13.94 -3.19
N THR A 44 -5.33 -12.79 -2.51
CA THR A 44 -4.22 -11.83 -2.60
C THR A 44 -3.26 -11.91 -1.43
N SER A 45 -3.47 -12.84 -0.50
CA SER A 45 -2.65 -13.01 0.71
C SER A 45 -1.20 -13.37 0.37
N LEU A 46 -0.32 -13.22 1.37
CA LEU A 46 1.06 -13.67 1.28
C LEU A 46 1.09 -15.20 1.40
N GLN A 47 1.30 -15.87 0.27
CA GLN A 47 1.34 -17.33 0.22
C GLN A 47 2.58 -17.87 0.94
N PRO A 48 2.48 -19.01 1.64
CA PRO A 48 3.60 -19.61 2.35
C PRO A 48 4.83 -19.80 1.45
N LEU A 49 6.00 -19.38 1.96
CA LEU A 49 7.30 -19.53 1.28
C LEU A 49 7.39 -18.91 -0.12
N LYS A 50 6.43 -18.07 -0.51
CA LYS A 50 6.41 -17.40 -1.81
C LYS A 50 6.71 -15.92 -1.65
N LYS A 51 7.80 -15.47 -2.26
CA LYS A 51 8.14 -14.04 -2.30
C LYS A 51 7.15 -13.30 -3.20
N LYS A 52 6.57 -12.22 -2.68
CA LYS A 52 5.76 -11.27 -3.45
C LYS A 52 6.60 -10.04 -3.78
N ILE A 53 6.65 -9.67 -5.06
CA ILE A 53 7.33 -8.47 -5.53
C ILE A 53 6.24 -7.51 -5.99
N GLU A 54 6.27 -6.28 -5.49
CA GLU A 54 5.36 -5.21 -5.90
C GLU A 54 6.17 -4.02 -6.40
N THR A 55 5.78 -3.51 -7.56
CA THR A 55 6.39 -2.37 -8.22
C THR A 55 5.46 -1.17 -8.04
N TYR A 56 6.02 -0.05 -7.62
CA TYR A 56 5.30 1.20 -7.44
C TYR A 56 5.99 2.28 -8.28
N GLU A 57 5.21 3.02 -9.05
CA GLU A 57 5.70 4.13 -9.86
C GLU A 57 5.38 5.43 -9.13
N ILE A 58 6.41 6.15 -8.71
CA ILE A 58 6.26 7.42 -8.00
C ILE A 58 6.93 8.50 -8.84
N ASN A 59 6.12 9.46 -9.29
CA ASN A 59 6.63 10.62 -10.01
C ASN A 59 7.20 11.63 -9.01
N PHE A 60 8.42 12.10 -9.27
CA PHE A 60 8.98 13.22 -8.53
C PHE A 60 8.17 14.50 -8.83
N PRO A 61 7.95 15.37 -7.83
CA PRO A 61 7.21 16.62 -8.06
C PRO A 61 8.01 17.53 -9.00
N TYR A 62 7.44 17.79 -10.18
CA TYR A 62 7.97 18.72 -11.17
C TYR A 62 7.07 19.97 -11.26
N GLU A 63 7.68 21.12 -11.55
CA GLU A 63 6.97 22.32 -12.01
C GLU A 63 7.30 22.56 -13.48
N ASP A 64 6.27 22.77 -14.30
CA ASP A 64 6.45 23.26 -15.66
C ASP A 64 6.52 24.78 -15.60
N LYS A 65 7.74 25.34 -15.72
CA LYS A 65 7.94 26.75 -16.05
C LYS A 65 8.47 26.82 -17.48
N GLU A 66 7.74 27.51 -18.35
CA GLU A 66 8.18 27.86 -19.70
C GLU A 66 8.69 26.67 -20.54
N GLY A 67 8.01 25.52 -20.47
CA GLY A 67 8.35 24.33 -21.25
C GLY A 67 9.61 23.59 -20.78
N LYS A 68 10.21 23.99 -19.65
CA LYS A 68 11.26 23.24 -18.95
C LYS A 68 10.70 22.65 -17.66
N ARG A 69 10.78 21.33 -17.53
CA ARG A 69 10.42 20.59 -16.31
C ARG A 69 11.53 20.75 -15.28
N GLU A 70 11.29 21.51 -14.22
CA GLU A 70 12.22 21.60 -13.09
C GLU A 70 11.74 20.74 -11.92
N ILE A 71 12.63 19.89 -11.40
CA ILE A 71 12.36 19.01 -10.25
C ILE A 71 12.44 19.83 -8.96
N LYS A 72 11.31 20.01 -8.25
CA LYS A 72 11.25 20.80 -7.01
C LYS A 72 11.95 20.13 -5.83
N ALA A 73 11.85 18.81 -5.73
CA ALA A 73 12.43 18.04 -4.64
C ALA A 73 13.37 16.97 -5.21
N LYS A 74 14.68 17.21 -5.07
CA LYS A 74 15.72 16.27 -5.51
C LYS A 74 15.88 15.06 -4.58
N GLU A 75 15.23 15.10 -3.41
CA GLU A 75 15.25 14.02 -2.42
C GLU A 75 13.83 13.71 -1.94
N MET A 76 13.54 12.42 -1.77
CA MET A 76 12.26 11.91 -1.31
C MET A 76 12.46 10.70 -0.39
N ASP A 77 11.75 10.69 0.74
CA ASP A 77 11.74 9.57 1.66
C ASP A 77 10.56 8.66 1.35
N ILE A 78 10.85 7.40 1.02
CA ILE A 78 9.85 6.37 0.74
C ILE A 78 9.77 5.46 1.96
N THR A 79 8.61 5.44 2.61
CA THR A 79 8.32 4.57 3.74
C THR A 79 7.35 3.45 3.31
N VAL A 80 7.76 2.22 3.56
CA VAL A 80 6.95 1.02 3.35
C VAL A 80 6.66 0.41 4.71
N VAL A 81 5.36 0.30 5.03
CA VAL A 81 4.86 -0.30 6.26
C VAL A 81 4.00 -1.50 5.90
N LEU A 82 4.38 -2.66 6.43
CA LEU A 82 3.56 -3.87 6.45
C LEU A 82 2.93 -4.01 7.83
N ARG A 83 1.60 -4.07 7.86
CA ARG A 83 0.83 -4.19 9.10
C ARG A 83 -0.12 -5.38 9.03
N TYR A 84 -0.32 -5.99 10.18
CA TYR A 84 -1.47 -6.85 10.45
C TYR A 84 -2.58 -6.00 11.05
N GLN A 85 -3.81 -6.20 10.58
CA GLN A 85 -4.99 -5.53 11.11
C GLN A 85 -6.20 -6.45 10.95
N LEU A 86 -7.14 -6.36 11.90
CA LEU A 86 -8.38 -7.16 11.90
C LEU A 86 -9.44 -6.57 10.96
N ASP A 87 -9.51 -5.25 10.88
CA ASP A 87 -10.48 -4.51 10.07
C ASP A 87 -9.77 -3.83 8.88
N PRO A 88 -10.40 -3.68 7.69
CA PRO A 88 -9.90 -2.80 6.63
C PRO A 88 -9.65 -1.35 7.08
N ALA A 89 -10.41 -0.83 8.04
CA ALA A 89 -10.17 0.48 8.62
C ALA A 89 -8.88 0.50 9.45
N PRO A 90 -8.11 1.61 9.45
CA PRO A 90 -6.94 1.74 10.30
C PRO A 90 -7.34 1.68 11.78
N GLY A 91 -7.00 0.58 12.45
CA GLY A 91 -7.21 0.42 13.90
C GLY A 91 -6.19 1.19 14.73
N GLU A 92 -6.36 1.18 16.05
CA GLU A 92 -5.38 1.75 16.99
C GLU A 92 -4.11 0.89 17.04
N ALA A 93 -2.96 1.53 16.96
CA ALA A 93 -1.66 0.87 17.03
C ALA A 93 -1.49 0.17 18.39
N GLY A 94 -1.12 -1.12 18.36
CA GLY A 94 -0.90 -1.94 19.56
C GLY A 94 -2.15 -2.56 20.17
N LYS A 95 -3.34 -2.29 19.61
CA LYS A 95 -4.59 -2.99 19.97
C LYS A 95 -5.12 -3.81 18.80
N ASP A 96 -5.48 -3.12 17.73
CA ASP A 96 -6.18 -3.72 16.58
C ASP A 96 -5.34 -3.64 15.29
N SER A 97 -4.24 -2.89 15.33
CA SER A 97 -3.26 -2.79 14.25
C SER A 97 -1.84 -2.98 14.79
N PHE A 98 -1.07 -3.86 14.13
CA PHE A 98 0.28 -4.21 14.53
C PHE A 98 1.22 -4.08 13.33
N VAL A 99 2.27 -3.27 13.46
CA VAL A 99 3.30 -3.13 12.42
C VAL A 99 4.23 -4.33 12.51
N ILE A 100 4.28 -5.13 11.45
CA ILE A 100 5.15 -6.30 11.34
C ILE A 100 6.52 -5.90 10.78
N TYR A 101 6.51 -4.96 9.84
CA TYR A 101 7.72 -4.50 9.18
C TYR A 101 7.55 -3.05 8.73
N GLU A 102 8.59 -2.27 8.96
CA GLU A 102 8.68 -0.89 8.48
C GLU A 102 10.09 -0.64 7.95
N THR A 103 10.17 0.01 6.80
CA THR A 103 11.43 0.45 6.23
C THR A 103 11.25 1.79 5.54
N THR A 104 12.25 2.65 5.72
CA THR A 104 12.30 3.96 5.07
C THR A 104 13.58 4.03 4.25
N LYS A 105 13.46 4.44 3.00
CA LYS A 105 14.59 4.64 2.08
C LYS A 105 14.50 6.02 1.45
N THR A 106 15.56 6.79 1.62
CA THR A 106 15.74 8.07 0.93
C THR A 106 16.21 7.81 -0.50
N VAL A 107 15.51 8.38 -1.47
CA VAL A 107 15.85 8.35 -2.89
C VAL A 107 16.22 9.75 -3.35
N LYS A 108 17.34 9.86 -4.07
CA LYS A 108 17.82 11.12 -4.64
C LYS A 108 17.86 11.03 -6.16
N VAL A 109 17.44 12.09 -6.84
CA VAL A 109 17.60 12.24 -8.29
C VAL A 109 18.84 13.09 -8.54
N GLN A 110 19.74 12.60 -9.39
CA GLN A 110 21.01 13.24 -9.74
C GLN A 110 20.81 14.37 -10.76
#